data_AF-A0A5C8L3Z4-F1
#
_entry.id   AF-A0A5C8L3Z4-F1
#
_cell.length_a   1.000
_cell.length_b   1.000
_cell.length_c   1.000
_cell.angle_alpha   90.00
_cell.angle_beta   90.00
_cell.angle_gamma   90.00
#
_symmetry.space_group_name_H-M   'P 1'
#
loop_
_entity.id
_entity.type
_entity.pdbx_description
1 polymer ?
#
loop_
_entity_poly.entity_id
_entity_poly.type
_entity_poly.pdbx_seq_one_letter_code
_entity_poly.pdbx_strand_id
1 'polypeptide(L)' 'MAYKLDILSIETSTHNVKRFKISKPNNYNFISGQATNVAINKPEWQDKKRAFTITSLTDDHSL' A
#
# COMPACT_ATOMS: atom_id res chain seq x y z
N MET A 1 11.49 -0.93 9.10
CA MET A 1 10.75 0.22 9.66
C MET A 1 9.33 0.22 9.09
N ALA A 2 8.34 0.65 9.87
CA ALA A 2 6.95 0.77 9.41
C ALA A 2 6.65 2.24 9.11
N TYR A 3 6.08 2.51 7.94
CA TYR A 3 5.64 3.86 7.54
C TYR A 3 4.13 3.95 7.68
N LYS A 4 3.64 5.04 8.29
CA LYS A 4 2.23 5.40 8.23
C LYS A 4 2.04 6.32 7.04
N LEU A 5 1.17 5.92 6.13
CA LEU A 5 0.90 6.60 4.88
C LEU A 5 -0.60 6.89 4.81
N ASP A 6 -0.92 7.98 4.14
CA ASP A 6 -2.30 8.38 3.92
C ASP A 6 -2.86 7.70 2.66
N ILE A 7 -4.15 7.37 2.71
CA ILE A 7 -4.87 6.82 1.58
C ILE A 7 -5.30 7.99 0.70
N LEU A 8 -4.76 8.06 -0.52
CA LEU A 8 -5.06 9.08 -1.51
C LEU A 8 -6.41 8.84 -2.18
N SER A 9 -6.71 7.58 -2.51
CA SER A 9 -8.01 7.20 -3.08
C SER A 9 -8.38 5.76 -2.77
N ILE A 10 -9.69 5.51 -2.77
CA ILE A 10 -10.27 4.17 -2.61
C ILE A 10 -11.21 3.95 -3.79
N GLU A 11 -10.85 3.02 -4.66
CA GLU A 11 -11.64 2.62 -5.83
C GLU A 11 -12.23 1.23 -5.56
N THR A 12 -13.52 1.05 -5.79
CA THR A 12 -14.13 -0.29 -5.72
C THR A 12 -14.12 -0.88 -7.13
N SER A 13 -13.37 -1.96 -7.34
CA SER A 13 -13.24 -2.58 -8.66
C SER A 13 -14.37 -3.57 -8.93
N THR A 14 -14.69 -4.44 -7.96
CA THR A 14 -15.80 -5.39 -8.02
C THR A 14 -16.39 -5.60 -6.63
N HIS A 15 -17.46 -6.40 -6.52
CA HIS A 15 -18.20 -6.69 -5.28
C HIS A 15 -17.30 -6.97 -4.05
N ASN A 16 -16.14 -7.59 -4.26
CA ASN A 16 -15.20 -7.97 -3.19
C ASN A 16 -13.78 -7.43 -3.38
N VAL A 17 -13.55 -6.52 -4.32
CA VAL A 17 -12.21 -5.98 -4.61
C VAL A 17 -12.21 -4.48 -4.45
N LYS A 18 -11.38 -4.00 -3.52
CA LYS A 18 -11.08 -2.57 -3.35
C LYS A 18 -9.61 -2.33 -3.69
N ARG A 19 -9.37 -1.29 -4.47
CA ARG A 19 -8.06 -0.76 -4.77
C ARG A 19 -7.84 0.49 -3.91
N PHE A 20 -6.71 0.54 -3.23
CA PHE A 20 -6.30 1.68 -2.42
C PHE A 20 -5.07 2.28 -3.08
N LYS A 21 -5.10 3.59 -3.36
CA LYS A 21 -3.88 4.34 -3.69
C LYS A 21 -3.37 5.01 -2.43
N ILE A 22 -2.09 4.86 -2.14
CA ILE A 22 -1.46 5.46 -0.96
C ILE A 22 -0.32 6.38 -1.37
N SER A 23 0.02 7.34 -0.49
CA SER A 23 1.18 8.19 -0.73
C SER A 23 2.47 7.37 -0.69
N LYS A 24 3.40 7.64 -1.61
CA LYS A 24 4.73 7.03 -1.59
C LYS A 24 5.54 7.67 -0.46
N PRO A 25 6.19 6.89 0.43
CA PRO A 25 7.07 7.47 1.43
C PRO A 25 8.26 8.17 0.74
N ASN A 26 8.62 9.37 1.22
CA ASN A 26 9.81 10.07 0.73
C ASN A 26 11.05 9.16 0.91
N ASN A 27 11.85 9.00 -0.15
CA ASN A 27 12.98 8.06 -0.27
C ASN A 27 12.64 6.54 -0.26
N TYR A 28 11.40 6.15 -0.54
CA TYR A 28 11.08 4.72 -0.69
C TYR A 28 11.32 4.24 -2.14
N ASN A 29 12.49 3.64 -2.36
CA ASN A 29 12.81 2.92 -3.59
C ASN A 29 12.28 1.48 -3.47
N PHE A 30 11.43 1.09 -4.43
CA PHE A 30 10.93 -0.28 -4.54
C PHE A 30 11.15 -0.78 -5.97
N ILE A 31 11.38 -2.08 -6.08
CA ILE A 31 11.46 -2.75 -7.38
C ILE A 31 10.05 -3.19 -7.77
N SER A 32 9.65 -2.94 -9.01
CA SER A 32 8.36 -3.43 -9.52
C SER A 32 8.27 -4.94 -9.36
N GLY A 33 7.16 -5.44 -8.79
CA GLY A 33 7.00 -6.86 -8.46
C GLY A 33 7.50 -7.28 -7.08
N GLN A 34 8.07 -6.37 -6.28
CA GLN A 34 8.40 -6.65 -4.89
C GLN A 34 7.14 -6.68 -4.01
N ALA A 35 7.07 -7.69 -3.13
CA ALA A 35 6.04 -7.76 -2.11
C ALA A 35 6.47 -6.94 -0.88
N THR A 36 5.55 -6.13 -0.36
CA THR A 36 5.70 -5.42 0.91
C THR A 36 4.60 -5.82 1.87
N ASN A 37 4.88 -5.71 3.16
CA ASN A 37 3.90 -6.00 4.21
C ASN A 37 3.14 -4.74 4.57
N VAL A 38 1.83 -4.76 4.37
CA VAL A 38 0.92 -3.67 4.76
C VAL A 38 -0.04 -4.15 5.85
N ALA A 39 -0.41 -3.23 6.73
CA ALA A 39 -1.40 -3.46 7.77
C ALA A 39 -2.30 -2.22 7.85
N ILE A 40 -3.55 -2.42 8.28
CA ILE A 40 -4.47 -1.31 8.50
C ILE A 40 -4.12 -0.69 9.86
N ASN A 41 -3.95 0.63 9.89
CA ASN A 41 -3.68 1.41 11.12
C ASN A 41 -4.92 1.50 12.02
N LYS A 42 -5.40 0.35 12.48
CA LYS A 42 -6.42 0.20 13.53
C LYS A 42 -5.80 -0.65 14.65
N PRO A 43 -6.20 -0.46 15.92
CA PRO A 43 -5.60 -1.17 17.06
C PRO A 43 -5.59 -2.70 16.88
N GLU A 44 -6.70 -3.28 16.42
CA GLU A 44 -6.83 -4.72 16.14
C GLU A 44 -6.18 -5.15 14.80
N TRP A 45 -5.93 -4.13 13.97
CA TRP A 45 -5.36 -4.09 12.61
C TRP A 45 -3.85 -4.23 12.52
N GLN A 46 -3.17 -3.60 13.46
CA GLN A 46 -1.78 -3.18 13.30
C GLN A 46 -0.82 -4.37 13.23
N ASP A 47 -1.12 -5.46 13.94
CA ASP A 47 -0.31 -6.67 13.94
C ASP A 47 -0.66 -7.63 12.79
N LYS A 48 -1.80 -7.44 12.11
CA LYS A 48 -2.23 -8.27 10.98
C LYS A 48 -1.60 -7.79 9.67
N LYS A 49 -0.29 -7.97 9.55
CA LYS A 49 0.47 -7.70 8.32
C LYS A 49 0.07 -8.69 7.23
N ARG A 50 -0.25 -8.17 6.05
CA ARG A 50 -0.50 -8.95 4.84
C ARG A 50 0.49 -8.55 3.78
N ALA A 51 1.07 -9.55 3.11
CA ALA A 51 1.95 -9.31 1.99
C ALA A 51 1.12 -8.89 0.78
N PHE A 52 1.44 -7.73 0.21
CA PHE A 52 0.87 -7.24 -1.03
C PHE A 52 1.99 -6.88 -1.99
N THR A 53 1.83 -7.29 -3.25
CA THR A 53 2.77 -6.93 -4.31
C THR A 53 2.50 -5.51 -4.76
N ILE A 54 3.55 -4.69 -4.81
CA ILE A 54 3.45 -3.34 -5.36
C ILE A 54 3.32 -3.46 -6.88
N THR A 55 2.19 -2.99 -7.42
CA THR A 55 1.88 -3.04 -8.86
C THR A 55 2.26 -1.75 -9.60
N SER A 56 2.68 -0.72 -8.87
CA SER A 56 2.98 0.61 -9.41
C SER A 56 4.39 0.66 -10.01
N LEU A 57 4.63 1.60 -10.93
CA LEU A 57 5.95 1.78 -11.56
C LEU A 57 6.92 2.48 -10.59
N THR A 58 8.22 2.20 -10.69
CA THR A 58 9.23 2.76 -9.78
C THR A 58 9.30 4.29 -9.83
N ASP A 59 8.98 4.90 -10.98
CA ASP A 59 8.88 6.35 -11.20
C ASP A 59 7.51 6.96 -10.86
N ASP A 60 6.52 6.15 -10.47
CA ASP A 60 5.21 6.68 -10.10
C ASP A 60 5.30 7.38 -8.72
N HIS A 61 4.65 8.54 -8.63
CA HIS A 61 4.49 9.30 -7.39
C HIS A 61 3.44 8.67 -6.46
N SER A 62 2.69 7.67 -6.94
CA SER A 62 1.67 6.93 -6.18
C SER A 62 1.96 5.43 -6.11
N LEU A 63 1.57 4.82 -4.99
CA LEU A 63 1.65 3.38 -4.72
C LEU A 63 0.27 2.74 -4.85
#